data_AF-H9F576-F1
#
_entry.id   AF-H9F576-F1
#
_cell.length_a   1.000
_cell.length_b   1.000
_cell.length_c   1.000
_cell.angle_alpha   90.00
_cell.angle_beta   90.00
_cell.angle_gamma   90.00
#
_symmetry.space_group_name_H-M   'P 1'
#
loop_
_entity.id
_entity.type
_entity.pdbx_description
1 polymer ?
#
loop_
_entity_poly.entity_id
_entity_poly.type
_entity_poly.pdbx_seq_one_letter_code
_entity_poly.pdbx_strand_id
1 'polypeptide(L)'
;PMLATFPMLLEQPDVMDALRSSWAEKESMLKRSEKRDKEFLKSTFLLVYHDCVLPLLHSTRLPPFRWAEEESETARWKVITDFLKQNQENQGALQALLSPDGIHEPFDLSEQTYDFLGEMRKNAV
;
A
#
# COMPACT_ATOMS: atom_id res chain seq x y z
N PRO A 1 -8.95 5.79 1.27
CA PRO A 1 -10.14 5.12 0.68
C PRO A 1 -9.71 4.04 -0.33
N MET A 2 -9.99 2.76 -0.06
CA MET A 2 -9.57 1.63 -0.92
C MET A 2 -9.99 1.82 -2.38
N LEU A 3 -11.22 2.30 -2.62
CA LEU A 3 -11.73 2.52 -3.98
C LEU A 3 -10.97 3.60 -4.76
N ALA A 4 -10.42 4.61 -4.08
CA ALA A 4 -9.68 5.68 -4.73
C ALA A 4 -8.27 5.23 -5.17
N THR A 5 -7.65 4.35 -4.39
CA THR A 5 -6.30 3.83 -4.64
C THR A 5 -6.29 2.52 -5.42
N PHE A 6 -7.46 1.90 -5.63
CA PHE A 6 -7.58 0.63 -6.38
C PHE A 6 -7.09 0.73 -7.83
N PRO A 7 -7.35 1.81 -8.60
CA PRO A 7 -6.80 1.94 -9.95
C PRO A 7 -5.27 1.92 -9.98
N MET A 8 -4.61 2.60 -9.04
CA MET A 8 -3.14 2.61 -8.92
C MET A 8 -2.58 1.20 -8.66
N LEU A 9 -3.30 0.42 -7.86
CA LEU A 9 -2.95 -0.96 -7.59
C LEU A 9 -3.03 -1.83 -8.87
N LEU A 10 -4.01 -1.59 -9.75
CA LEU A 10 -4.13 -2.35 -11.01
C LEU A 10 -2.96 -2.10 -11.97
N GLU A 11 -2.26 -0.98 -11.83
CA GLU A 11 -1.06 -0.66 -12.61
C GLU A 11 0.20 -1.36 -12.08
N GLN A 12 0.14 -2.00 -10.91
CA GLN A 12 1.27 -2.66 -10.24
C GLN A 12 0.97 -4.15 -9.98
N PRO A 13 1.28 -5.04 -10.95
CA PRO A 13 0.98 -6.47 -10.85
C PRO A 13 1.60 -7.15 -9.64
N ASP A 14 2.81 -6.77 -9.27
CA ASP A 14 3.58 -7.32 -8.14
C ASP A 14 2.95 -6.96 -6.78
N VAL A 15 2.46 -5.73 -6.63
CA VAL A 15 1.70 -5.32 -5.44
C VAL A 15 0.32 -5.99 -5.40
N MET A 16 -0.29 -6.22 -6.56
CA MET A 16 -1.51 -7.03 -6.65
C MET A 16 -1.29 -8.48 -6.21
N ASP A 17 -0.16 -9.07 -6.57
CA ASP A 17 0.21 -10.42 -6.12
C ASP A 17 0.49 -10.47 -4.62
N ALA A 18 1.10 -9.43 -4.06
CA ALA A 18 1.24 -9.27 -2.61
C ALA A 18 -0.13 -9.26 -1.92
N LEU A 19 -1.10 -8.47 -2.42
CA LEU A 19 -2.46 -8.44 -1.88
C LEU A 19 -3.14 -9.81 -1.94
N ARG A 20 -3.06 -10.50 -3.08
CA ARG A 20 -3.66 -11.84 -3.26
C ARG A 20 -3.08 -12.84 -2.27
N SER A 21 -1.76 -12.81 -2.08
CA SER A 21 -1.03 -13.70 -1.18
C SER A 21 -1.40 -13.41 0.28
N SER A 22 -1.37 -12.15 0.70
CA SER A 22 -1.77 -11.75 2.06
C SER A 22 -3.24 -12.07 2.35
N TRP A 23 -4.13 -11.89 1.37
CA TRP A 23 -5.54 -12.27 1.52
C TRP A 23 -5.71 -13.78 1.66
N ALA A 24 -5.08 -14.58 0.80
CA ALA A 24 -5.17 -16.03 0.87
C ALA A 24 -4.68 -16.57 2.22
N GLU A 25 -3.58 -16.01 2.74
CA GLU A 25 -3.08 -16.34 4.07
C GLU A 25 -4.09 -15.96 5.16
N LYS A 26 -4.57 -14.70 5.19
CA LYS A 26 -5.53 -14.24 6.19
C LYS A 26 -6.82 -15.07 6.16
N GLU A 27 -7.34 -15.33 4.96
CA GLU A 27 -8.54 -16.14 4.76
C GLU A 27 -8.34 -17.58 5.23
N SER A 28 -7.14 -18.15 5.08
CA SER A 28 -6.84 -19.51 5.56
C SER A 28 -6.97 -19.64 7.09
N MET A 29 -6.70 -18.56 7.83
CA MET A 29 -6.77 -18.51 9.30
C MET A 29 -8.20 -18.27 9.84
N LEU A 30 -9.16 -17.89 8.98
CA LEU A 30 -10.53 -17.62 9.41
C LEU A 30 -11.33 -18.90 9.68
N LYS A 31 -12.18 -18.83 10.70
CA LYS A 31 -13.14 -19.90 11.03
C LYS A 31 -14.22 -20.01 9.96
N ARG A 32 -14.81 -21.20 9.84
CA ARG A 32 -15.91 -21.45 8.88
C ARG A 32 -17.12 -20.51 9.10
N SER A 33 -17.41 -20.12 10.34
CA SER A 33 -18.47 -19.16 10.66
C SER A 33 -18.16 -17.76 10.12
N GLU A 34 -16.91 -17.30 10.32
CA GLU A 34 -16.41 -16.00 9.85
C GLU A 34 -16.43 -15.92 8.32
N LYS A 35 -16.04 -17.00 7.62
CA LYS A 35 -16.09 -17.06 6.15
C LYS A 35 -17.50 -16.94 5.55
N ARG A 36 -18.55 -17.21 6.33
CA ARG A 36 -19.94 -17.08 5.87
C ARG A 36 -20.51 -15.68 6.13
N ASP A 37 -19.87 -14.92 7.01
CA ASP A 37 -20.26 -13.55 7.30
C ASP A 37 -19.61 -12.60 6.29
N LYS A 38 -20.46 -12.07 5.40
CA LYS A 38 -20.02 -11.16 4.33
C LYS A 38 -19.46 -9.84 4.87
N GLU A 39 -20.01 -9.34 5.98
CA GLU A 39 -19.58 -8.05 6.51
C GLU A 39 -18.23 -8.20 7.21
N PHE A 40 -18.06 -9.30 7.94
CA PHE A 40 -16.76 -9.68 8.50
C PHE A 40 -15.69 -9.88 7.41
N LEU A 41 -16.02 -10.53 6.29
CA LEU A 41 -15.08 -10.69 5.19
C LEU A 41 -14.67 -9.36 4.57
N LYS A 42 -15.61 -8.44 4.36
CA LYS A 42 -15.31 -7.10 3.86
C LYS A 42 -14.40 -6.34 4.81
N SER A 43 -14.71 -6.32 6.10
CA SER A 43 -13.88 -5.61 7.10
C SER A 43 -12.47 -6.20 7.18
N THR A 44 -12.37 -7.53 7.11
CA THR A 44 -11.07 -8.23 7.10
C THR A 44 -10.29 -7.93 5.83
N PHE A 45 -10.95 -7.91 4.67
CA PHE A 45 -10.30 -7.56 3.40
C PHE A 45 -9.78 -6.13 3.42
N LEU A 46 -10.58 -5.17 3.92
CA LEU A 46 -10.15 -3.79 4.08
C LEU A 46 -8.93 -3.68 5.00
N LEU A 47 -8.91 -4.44 6.10
CA LEU A 47 -7.75 -4.49 6.98
C LEU A 47 -6.51 -5.00 6.23
N VAL A 48 -6.60 -6.13 5.53
CA VAL A 48 -5.49 -6.66 4.72
C VAL A 48 -5.04 -5.66 3.66
N TYR A 49 -5.97 -4.98 3.00
CA TYR A 49 -5.64 -3.93 2.04
C TYR A 49 -4.85 -2.78 2.68
N HIS A 50 -5.29 -2.33 3.87
CA HIS A 50 -4.64 -1.25 4.61
C HIS A 50 -3.28 -1.64 5.19
N ASP A 51 -3.09 -2.89 5.58
CA ASP A 51 -1.82 -3.38 6.08
C ASP A 51 -0.83 -3.73 4.95
N CYS A 52 -1.32 -4.18 3.80
CA CYS A 52 -0.45 -4.64 2.71
C CYS A 52 -0.25 -3.58 1.62
N VAL A 53 -1.33 -3.15 0.98
CA VAL A 53 -1.27 -2.35 -0.25
C VAL A 53 -0.98 -0.90 0.03
N LEU A 54 -1.71 -0.29 0.97
CA LEU A 54 -1.62 1.15 1.20
C LEU A 54 -0.18 1.59 1.57
N PRO A 55 0.56 0.88 2.45
CA PRO A 55 1.93 1.24 2.76
C PRO A 55 2.87 1.07 1.57
N LEU A 56 2.66 0.02 0.75
CA LEU A 56 3.48 -0.24 -0.44
C LEU A 56 3.28 0.82 -1.52
N LEU A 57 2.04 1.26 -1.76
CA LEU A 57 1.74 2.30 -2.76
C LEU A 57 2.36 3.67 -2.40
N HIS A 58 2.49 3.97 -1.10
CA HIS A 58 3.04 5.24 -0.61
C HIS A 58 4.45 5.11 -0.01
N SER A 59 5.14 3.99 -0.30
CA SER A 59 6.50 3.74 0.18
C SER A 59 7.51 4.42 -0.73
N THR A 60 8.40 5.24 -0.17
CA THR A 60 9.53 5.81 -0.93
C THR A 60 10.65 4.79 -1.16
N ARG A 61 10.58 3.62 -0.51
CA ARG A 61 11.57 2.54 -0.65
C ARG A 61 11.28 1.62 -1.83
N LEU A 62 10.04 1.60 -2.30
CA LEU A 62 9.64 0.76 -3.43
C LEU A 62 10.04 1.47 -4.73
N PRO A 63 11.00 0.94 -5.51
CA PRO A 63 11.37 1.52 -6.80
C PRO A 63 10.16 1.60 -7.73
N PRO A 64 10.10 2.55 -8.69
CA PRO A 64 8.97 2.62 -9.63
C PRO A 64 8.82 1.33 -10.44
N PHE A 65 7.58 0.95 -10.73
CA PHE A 65 7.32 -0.23 -11.55
C PHE A 65 7.80 0.00 -12.99
N ARG A 66 8.56 -0.97 -13.51
CA ARG A 66 9.07 -0.96 -14.88
C ARG A 66 8.94 -2.37 -15.46
N TRP A 67 8.20 -2.48 -16.55
CA TRP A 67 7.90 -3.76 -17.18
C TRP A 67 9.13 -4.30 -17.91
N ALA A 68 9.40 -5.61 -17.77
CA ALA A 68 10.47 -6.32 -18.47
C ALA A 68 11.89 -5.82 -18.12
N GLU A 69 12.07 -5.27 -16.92
CA GLU A 69 13.38 -4.90 -16.36
C GLU A 69 13.67 -5.77 -15.14
N GLU A 70 14.41 -6.87 -15.35
CA GLU A 70 14.66 -7.92 -14.34
C GLU A 70 15.29 -7.37 -13.06
N GLU A 71 16.24 -6.42 -13.17
CA GLU A 71 16.88 -5.79 -12.01
C GLU A 71 15.88 -5.01 -11.16
N SER A 72 14.97 -4.27 -11.81
CA SER A 72 13.92 -3.50 -11.15
C SER A 72 12.86 -4.41 -10.52
N GLU A 73 12.44 -5.45 -11.24
CA GLU A 73 11.50 -6.47 -10.73
C GLU A 73 12.09 -7.19 -9.51
N THR A 74 13.37 -7.57 -9.55
CA THR A 74 14.07 -8.20 -8.43
C THR A 74 14.20 -7.26 -7.24
N ALA A 75 14.53 -5.99 -7.48
CA ALA A 75 14.64 -4.99 -6.42
C ALA A 75 13.28 -4.73 -5.73
N ARG A 76 12.21 -4.57 -6.52
CA ARG A 76 10.84 -4.42 -5.99
C ARG A 76 10.39 -5.66 -5.23
N TRP A 77 10.63 -6.85 -5.77
CA TRP A 77 10.29 -8.11 -5.11
C TRP A 77 10.94 -8.27 -3.74
N LYS A 78 12.21 -7.90 -3.59
CA LYS A 78 12.90 -7.89 -2.29
C LYS A 78 12.21 -6.97 -1.29
N VAL A 79 11.95 -5.71 -1.69
CA VAL A 79 11.27 -4.73 -0.83
C VAL A 79 9.89 -5.21 -0.39
N ILE A 80 9.10 -5.74 -1.32
CA ILE A 80 7.75 -6.26 -1.03
C ILE A 80 7.85 -7.45 -0.07
N THR A 81 8.72 -8.41 -0.35
CA THR A 81 8.86 -9.63 0.47
C THR A 81 9.34 -9.31 1.88
N ASP A 82 10.34 -8.42 2.02
CA ASP A 82 10.84 -7.96 3.32
C ASP A 82 9.75 -7.24 4.10
N PHE A 83 8.96 -6.38 3.43
CA PHE A 83 7.83 -5.70 4.05
C PHE A 83 6.74 -6.67 4.52
N LEU A 84 6.34 -7.63 3.69
CA LEU A 84 5.33 -8.64 4.05
C LEU A 84 5.77 -9.48 5.24
N LYS A 85 7.05 -9.86 5.30
CA LYS A 85 7.62 -10.59 6.42
C LYS A 85 7.55 -9.79 7.72
N GLN A 86 7.95 -8.51 7.68
CA GLN A 86 7.85 -7.62 8.85
C GLN A 86 6.40 -7.43 9.29
N ASN A 87 5.48 -7.30 8.35
CA ASN A 87 4.06 -7.14 8.62
C ASN A 87 3.48 -8.39 9.32
N GLN A 88 3.89 -9.58 8.89
CA GLN A 88 3.51 -10.84 9.51
C GLN A 88 4.06 -10.97 10.95
N GLU A 89 5.35 -10.66 11.15
CA GLU A 89 6.01 -10.71 12.46
C GLU A 89 5.36 -9.74 13.47
N ASN A 90 4.95 -8.56 13.00
CA ASN A 90 4.40 -7.49 13.83
C ASN A 90 2.87 -7.47 13.91
N GLN A 91 2.20 -8.47 13.32
CA GLN A 91 0.73 -8.60 13.28
C GLN A 91 0.02 -7.38 12.66
N GLY A 92 0.63 -6.71 11.70
CA GLY A 92 0.09 -5.53 11.05
C GLY A 92 1.16 -4.53 10.62
N ALA A 93 0.75 -3.55 9.80
CA ALA A 93 1.68 -2.61 9.20
C ALA A 93 2.03 -1.43 10.13
N LEU A 94 1.30 -1.26 11.23
CA LEU A 94 1.44 -0.11 12.12
C LEU A 94 2.88 0.11 12.59
N GLN A 95 3.59 -0.96 12.94
CA GLN A 95 4.98 -0.82 13.38
C GLN A 95 5.91 -0.37 12.26
N ALA A 96 5.69 -0.85 11.02
CA ALA A 96 6.46 -0.42 9.87
C ALA A 96 6.15 1.04 9.51
N LEU A 97 4.87 1.43 9.58
CA LEU A 97 4.38 2.80 9.30
C LEU A 97 4.84 3.84 10.30
N LEU A 98 4.96 3.45 11.58
CA LEU A 98 5.41 4.32 12.67
C LEU A 98 6.92 4.22 12.92
N SER A 99 7.62 3.38 12.16
CA SER A 99 9.06 3.24 12.29
C SER A 99 9.75 4.56 11.91
N PRO A 100 10.74 5.03 12.68
CA PRO A 100 11.53 6.20 12.30
C PRO A 100 12.28 6.00 10.96
N ASP A 101 12.47 4.76 10.53
CA ASP A 101 13.08 4.41 9.24
C ASP A 101 12.08 4.40 8.06
N GLY A 102 10.78 4.52 8.36
CA GLY A 102 9.68 4.53 7.42
C GLY A 102 9.50 5.92 6.81
N ILE A 103 10.13 6.16 5.66
CA ILE A 103 9.87 7.37 4.88
C ILE A 103 8.64 7.10 4.01
N HIS A 104 7.55 7.80 4.35
CA HIS A 104 6.28 7.74 3.63
C HIS A 104 6.03 9.05 2.88
N GLU A 105 5.28 8.97 1.78
CA GLU A 105 4.85 10.15 1.05
C GLU A 105 4.07 11.10 1.99
N PRO A 106 4.40 12.41 1.99
CA PRO A 106 3.68 13.38 2.81
C PRO A 106 2.23 13.50 2.37
N PHE A 107 1.34 13.81 3.33
CA PHE A 107 -0.05 14.07 3.03
C PHE A 107 -0.20 15.26 2.07
N ASP A 108 -0.95 15.07 0.98
CA ASP A 108 -1.22 16.15 0.03
C ASP A 108 -2.20 17.17 0.63
N LEU A 109 -1.70 18.38 0.86
CA LEU A 109 -2.48 19.52 1.37
C LEU A 109 -3.05 20.40 0.25
N SER A 110 -2.80 20.09 -1.02
CA SER A 110 -3.20 20.92 -2.16
C SER A 110 -4.71 21.14 -2.25
N GLU A 111 -5.51 20.17 -1.81
CA GLU A 111 -6.98 20.29 -1.80
C GLU A 111 -7.52 21.16 -0.64
N GLN A 112 -6.76 21.26 0.46
CA GLN A 112 -7.17 21.98 1.67
C GLN A 112 -6.52 23.36 1.80
N THR A 113 -5.45 23.60 1.05
CA THR A 113 -4.64 24.80 1.18
C THR A 113 -4.46 25.46 -0.19
N TYR A 114 -4.60 26.78 -0.21
CA TYR A 114 -4.32 27.58 -1.40
C TYR A 114 -2.88 28.08 -1.34
N ASP A 115 -2.07 27.70 -2.32
CA ASP A 115 -0.68 28.16 -2.43
C ASP A 115 -0.61 29.57 -3.01
N PHE A 116 -0.69 30.57 -2.13
CA PHE A 116 -0.55 31.98 -2.49
C PHE A 116 0.78 32.29 -3.20
N LEU A 117 1.88 31.61 -2.84
CA LEU A 117 3.20 31.90 -3.38
C LEU A 117 3.38 31.30 -4.77
N GLY A 118 2.91 30.07 -4.98
CA GLY A 118 2.89 29.43 -6.30
C GLY A 118 2.02 30.19 -7.29
N GLU A 119 0.85 30.64 -6.87
CA GLU A 119 -0.06 31.41 -7.72
C GLU A 119 0.49 32.79 -8.10
N MET A 120 1.18 33.48 -7.18
CA MET A 120 1.89 34.72 -7.52
C MET A 120 3.00 34.51 -8.57
N ARG A 121 3.70 33.37 -8.54
CA ARG A 121 4.74 33.06 -9.55
C ARG A 121 4.16 32.75 -10.92
N LYS A 122 3.02 32.09 -11.01
CA LYS A 122 2.33 31.80 -12.28
C LYS A 122 1.81 33.06 -12.97
N ASN A 123 1.35 34.04 -12.17
CA ASN A 123 0.78 35.30 -12.66
C ASN A 123 1.84 36.37 -13.02
N ALA A 124 3.13 36.09 -12.80
CA ALA A 124 4.23 37.00 -13.10
C ALA A 124 4.87 36.77 -14.48
N VAL A 125 4.32 35.86 -15.30
CA VAL A 125 4.75 35.54 -16.67
C VAL A 125 3.67 35.93 -17.66
#